data_AF-A0AA86U510-F1
#
_entry.id   AF-A0AA86U510-F1
#
_cell.length_a   1.000
_cell.length_b   1.000
_cell.length_c   1.000
_cell.angle_alpha   90.00
_cell.angle_beta   90.00
_cell.angle_gamma   90.00
#
_symmetry.space_group_name_H-M   'P 1'
#
loop_
_entity.id
_entity.type
_entity.pdbx_description
1 polymer ?
#
loop_
_entity_poly.entity_id
_entity_poly.type
_entity_poly.pdbx_seq_one_letter_code
_entity_poly.pdbx_strand_id
1 'polypeptide(L)'
;MSIYDIYDTNIQVKILTTNQTVEVKSGTPAIQFLPYDANVVAVLSNNELLSLQEPIDIQSQVQPVYKTDKDAVPMLTDTLSFLVQSAAVHRFPGLTLHLKYKIQRGLFFQFTDMNCTSEDIQAIEKEINRLVELNLPLMRASLSHHDAAQEMKKIRHMVAYELILSLNNPTESMIEMQAPDYTFRLLWRNPVFSHTGVCKGLYKLVPYNQGFIVRFSEDFANLDLSPIRNSERLQKDICQIMDLYMQQAQTIGFESIASINKLVSDPKKLANAISYAEFNHEKQIGEVAARATDKTKIIFVAGPSSSGKTTFANRVSCHLRSRGFEPIRVSLDDFYGDPAKAPRVPGTDKPDFEHLEALDLDRIKECLTGLLAGKEVTMAAYDFVKQKPGNGMKFTLPPQGVLVVEGIHALNDEITKVVPAEQRLRVFIQPIGALPWDETRVIDFYLTRLMRRMCRDYLFRGRTADKTIDTWAEVREGEEHWILPNQVKADVYFNSSIMYEQFVLRVYAVPLLQLVPQTSKNYATARQMLRMLMPLQPIPVGLVPEMSLLCEFLPGGSQYENFFF
;
A
#
# COMPACT_ATOMS: atom_id res chain seq x y z
N MET A 1 -14.57 -32.97 35.96
CA MET A 1 -13.71 -31.98 35.29
C MET A 1 -14.30 -30.62 35.56
N SER A 2 -13.58 -29.81 36.34
CA SER A 2 -13.79 -28.38 36.42
C SER A 2 -13.53 -27.75 35.05
N ILE A 3 -14.14 -26.61 34.71
CA ILE A 3 -13.79 -25.84 33.49
C ILE A 3 -12.28 -25.48 33.48
N TYR A 4 -11.64 -25.42 34.66
CA TYR A 4 -10.21 -25.18 34.80
C TYR A 4 -9.33 -26.38 34.44
N ASP A 5 -9.85 -27.61 34.42
CA ASP A 5 -9.09 -28.81 34.04
C ASP A 5 -8.82 -28.88 32.53
N ILE A 6 -9.46 -28.00 31.73
CA ILE A 6 -9.29 -27.93 30.27
C ILE A 6 -8.04 -27.10 29.91
N TYR A 7 -7.66 -26.12 30.74
CA TYR A 7 -6.52 -25.23 30.49
C TYR A 7 -5.17 -25.76 31.00
N ASP A 8 -5.17 -26.81 31.81
CA ASP A 8 -3.96 -27.49 32.29
C ASP A 8 -3.61 -28.71 31.43
N THR A 9 -3.92 -28.61 30.13
CA THR A 9 -3.62 -29.66 29.16
C THR A 9 -2.30 -29.39 28.48
N ASN A 10 -1.45 -30.40 28.44
CA ASN A 10 -0.33 -30.41 27.52
C ASN A 10 -0.86 -30.51 26.09
N ILE A 11 -0.29 -29.70 25.21
CA ILE A 11 -0.57 -29.70 23.78
C ILE A 11 0.62 -30.29 23.02
N GLN A 12 0.32 -30.96 21.92
CA GLN A 12 1.33 -31.44 20.98
C GLN A 12 1.53 -30.39 19.90
N VAL A 13 2.77 -29.93 19.75
CA VAL A 13 3.17 -28.96 18.74
C VAL A 13 4.16 -29.62 17.79
N LYS A 14 3.81 -29.69 16.50
CA LYS A 14 4.68 -30.27 15.47
C LYS A 14 5.51 -29.19 14.80
N ILE A 15 6.83 -29.24 14.95
CA ILE A 15 7.78 -28.34 14.30
C ILE A 15 8.08 -28.88 12.90
N LEU A 16 7.60 -28.16 11.87
CA LEU A 16 7.64 -28.66 10.49
C LEU A 16 9.06 -28.79 9.92
N THR A 17 9.99 -27.93 10.33
CA THR A 17 11.38 -27.93 9.82
C THR A 17 12.20 -29.12 10.31
N THR A 18 11.94 -29.61 11.53
CA THR A 18 12.63 -30.78 12.10
C THR A 18 11.80 -32.06 12.07
N ASN A 19 10.51 -31.94 11.70
CA ASN A 19 9.49 -32.97 11.80
C ASN A 19 9.39 -33.57 13.23
N GLN A 20 9.80 -32.81 14.26
CA GLN A 20 9.70 -33.19 15.65
C GLN A 20 8.36 -32.74 16.23
N THR A 21 7.81 -33.55 17.14
CA THR A 21 6.66 -33.16 17.95
C THR A 21 7.15 -32.93 19.38
N VAL A 22 6.86 -31.75 19.92
CA VAL A 22 7.13 -31.41 21.32
C VAL A 22 5.82 -31.35 22.09
N GLU A 23 5.86 -31.81 23.34
CA GLU A 23 4.75 -31.69 24.27
C GLU A 23 5.03 -30.50 25.19
N VAL A 24 4.16 -29.50 25.17
CA VAL A 24 4.30 -28.26 25.94
C VAL A 24 3.00 -27.93 26.65
N LYS A 25 3.07 -27.18 27.75
CA LYS A 25 1.86 -26.70 28.41
C LYS A 25 1.10 -25.73 27.48
N SER A 26 -0.22 -25.80 27.44
CA SER A 26 -1.04 -24.79 26.75
C SER A 26 -0.63 -23.38 27.18
N GLY A 27 -0.46 -22.48 26.22
CA GLY A 27 -0.04 -21.09 26.43
C GLY A 27 1.47 -20.89 26.50
N THR A 28 2.28 -21.94 26.33
CA THR A 28 3.74 -21.81 26.25
C THR A 28 4.12 -21.02 24.97
N PRO A 29 4.87 -19.91 25.07
CA PRO A 29 5.34 -19.16 23.90
C PRO A 29 6.36 -19.92 23.07
N ALA A 30 6.39 -19.66 21.76
CA ALA A 30 7.29 -20.33 20.83
C ALA A 30 8.77 -20.17 21.16
N ILE A 31 9.17 -19.04 21.75
CA ILE A 31 10.55 -18.79 22.19
C ILE A 31 11.07 -19.80 23.22
N GLN A 32 10.19 -20.49 23.95
CA GLN A 32 10.59 -21.41 25.02
C GLN A 32 10.83 -22.85 24.55
N PHE A 33 10.26 -23.26 23.41
CA PHE A 33 10.35 -24.65 22.93
C PHE A 33 10.92 -24.79 21.51
N LEU A 34 10.97 -23.72 20.71
CA LEU A 34 11.67 -23.75 19.43
C LEU A 34 13.19 -23.85 19.67
N PRO A 35 13.92 -24.66 18.87
CA PRO A 35 15.37 -24.66 18.89
C PRO A 35 15.90 -23.24 18.67
N TYR A 36 16.85 -22.82 19.50
CA TYR A 36 17.41 -21.47 19.41
C TYR A 36 18.17 -21.28 18.09
N ASP A 37 17.76 -20.26 17.34
CA ASP A 37 18.43 -19.77 16.14
C ASP A 37 18.28 -18.25 16.09
N ALA A 38 19.40 -17.53 16.04
CA ALA A 38 19.45 -16.07 16.03
C ALA A 38 18.85 -15.44 14.74
N ASN A 39 18.55 -16.26 13.73
CA ASN A 39 17.87 -15.85 12.51
C ASN A 39 16.35 -16.01 12.58
N VAL A 40 15.82 -16.73 13.57
CA VAL A 40 14.38 -16.89 13.74
C VAL A 40 13.81 -15.68 14.47
N VAL A 41 12.78 -15.06 13.88
CA VAL A 41 12.18 -13.81 14.38
C VAL A 41 10.69 -13.92 14.69
N ALA A 42 10.03 -14.95 14.17
CA ALA A 42 8.61 -15.21 14.37
C ALA A 42 8.30 -16.70 14.17
N VAL A 43 7.03 -17.06 14.32
CA VAL A 43 6.54 -18.41 14.04
C VAL A 43 5.23 -18.34 13.27
N LEU A 44 5.07 -19.20 12.28
CA LEU A 44 3.78 -19.51 11.68
C LEU A 44 3.17 -20.67 12.47
N SER A 45 2.05 -20.44 13.16
CA SER A 45 1.26 -21.47 13.82
C SER A 45 0.00 -21.74 13.00
N ASN A 46 -0.12 -22.92 12.40
CA ASN A 46 -1.19 -23.24 11.44
C ASN A 46 -1.32 -22.14 10.35
N ASN A 47 -0.18 -21.68 9.83
CA ASN A 47 -0.03 -20.55 8.88
C ASN A 47 -0.45 -19.16 9.39
N GLU A 48 -0.85 -18.99 10.65
CA GLU A 48 -1.00 -17.67 11.27
C GLU A 48 0.36 -17.18 11.79
N LEU A 49 0.78 -16.00 11.35
CA LEU A 49 2.00 -15.36 11.83
C LEU A 49 1.80 -14.86 13.25
N LEU A 50 2.70 -15.25 14.15
CA LEU A 50 2.74 -14.90 15.57
C LEU A 50 4.15 -14.46 15.99
N SER A 51 4.23 -13.57 16.98
CA SER A 51 5.51 -13.28 17.63
C SER A 51 6.02 -14.51 18.38
N LEU A 52 7.34 -14.65 18.57
CA LEU A 52 7.87 -15.76 19.40
C LEU A 52 7.43 -15.68 20.87
N GLN A 53 6.98 -14.50 21.32
CA GLN A 53 6.42 -14.29 22.66
C GLN A 53 4.92 -14.60 22.76
N GLU A 54 4.23 -14.80 21.63
CA GLU A 54 2.80 -15.10 21.68
C GLU A 54 2.56 -16.55 22.14
N PRO A 55 1.56 -16.76 23.01
CA PRO A 55 1.22 -18.08 23.53
C PRO A 55 0.68 -19.00 22.42
N ILE A 56 1.02 -20.29 22.49
CA ILE A 56 0.38 -21.33 21.69
C ILE A 56 -0.56 -22.13 22.58
N ASP A 57 -1.86 -21.93 22.38
CA ASP A 57 -2.91 -22.51 23.24
C ASP A 57 -3.53 -23.79 22.69
N ILE A 58 -3.23 -24.13 21.44
CA ILE A 58 -3.83 -25.28 20.75
C ILE A 58 -2.77 -26.14 20.07
N GLN A 59 -3.11 -27.42 19.88
CA GLN A 59 -2.35 -28.31 19.04
C GLN A 59 -2.19 -27.70 17.64
N SER A 60 -0.95 -27.59 17.20
CA SER A 60 -0.60 -26.80 16.02
C SER A 60 0.62 -27.35 15.30
N GLN A 61 0.68 -27.04 14.02
CA GLN A 61 1.89 -27.19 13.22
C GLN A 61 2.58 -25.83 13.17
N VAL A 62 3.84 -25.81 13.57
CA VAL A 62 4.63 -24.58 13.64
C VAL A 62 5.78 -24.60 12.65
N GLN A 63 6.01 -23.46 12.02
CA GLN A 63 7.15 -23.23 11.14
C GLN A 63 7.89 -21.96 11.59
N PRO A 64 9.20 -22.03 11.88
CA PRO A 64 10.00 -20.84 12.16
C PRO A 64 9.99 -19.88 10.96
N VAL A 65 9.91 -18.58 11.25
CA VAL A 65 10.07 -17.51 10.27
C VAL A 65 11.43 -16.86 10.47
N TYR A 66 12.20 -16.80 9.41
CA TYR A 66 13.57 -16.31 9.40
C TYR A 66 13.65 -14.84 8.98
N LYS A 67 14.74 -14.17 9.33
CA LYS A 67 15.06 -12.79 8.90
C LYS A 67 15.01 -12.58 7.38
N THR A 68 15.24 -13.64 6.60
CA THR A 68 15.21 -13.62 5.14
C THR A 68 13.81 -13.77 4.55
N ASP A 69 12.81 -14.13 5.35
CA ASP A 69 11.45 -14.34 4.89
C ASP A 69 10.72 -13.01 4.71
N LYS A 70 9.84 -12.95 3.71
CA LYS A 70 9.09 -11.72 3.36
C LYS A 70 8.21 -11.22 4.52
N ASP A 71 7.77 -12.13 5.39
CA ASP A 71 6.96 -11.81 6.58
C ASP A 71 7.73 -11.05 7.68
N ALA A 72 9.07 -11.09 7.68
CA ALA A 72 9.89 -10.42 8.68
C ALA A 72 9.90 -8.89 8.51
N VAL A 73 9.79 -8.39 7.28
CA VAL A 73 9.88 -6.95 6.98
C VAL A 73 8.73 -6.15 7.62
N PRO A 74 7.45 -6.55 7.48
CA PRO A 74 6.37 -5.86 8.20
C PRO A 74 6.58 -5.86 9.73
N MET A 75 7.03 -6.98 10.30
CA MET A 75 7.32 -7.06 11.74
C MET A 75 8.43 -6.10 12.17
N LEU A 76 9.49 -5.96 11.35
CA LEU A 76 10.53 -4.95 11.59
C LEU A 76 9.95 -3.55 11.59
N THR A 77 9.12 -3.20 10.59
CA THR A 77 8.53 -1.85 10.52
C THR A 77 7.61 -1.54 11.71
N ASP A 78 6.83 -2.52 12.17
CA ASP A 78 5.97 -2.37 13.35
C ASP A 78 6.79 -2.25 14.64
N THR A 79 7.85 -3.05 14.78
CA THR A 79 8.76 -3.02 15.94
C THR A 79 9.53 -1.70 16.00
N LEU A 80 10.06 -1.22 14.87
CA LEU A 80 10.74 0.08 14.80
C LEU A 80 9.78 1.23 15.10
N SER A 81 8.55 1.19 14.58
CA SER A 81 7.54 2.22 14.88
C SER A 81 7.20 2.24 16.37
N PHE A 82 7.09 1.07 17.02
CA PHE A 82 6.91 0.98 18.47
C PHE A 82 8.07 1.61 19.24
N LEU A 83 9.31 1.26 18.88
CA LEU A 83 10.52 1.78 19.54
C LEU A 83 10.69 3.30 19.38
N VAL A 84 10.47 3.81 18.17
CA VAL A 84 10.55 5.24 17.86
C VAL A 84 9.53 6.03 18.67
N GLN A 85 8.32 5.50 18.79
CA GLN A 85 7.25 6.14 19.57
C GLN A 85 7.52 6.08 21.07
N SER A 86 8.00 4.94 21.58
CA SER A 86 8.44 4.80 22.97
C SER A 86 9.52 5.83 23.30
N ALA A 87 10.55 5.95 22.45
CA ALA A 87 11.63 6.91 22.61
C ALA A 87 11.13 8.36 22.54
N ALA A 88 10.27 8.68 21.57
CA ALA A 88 9.73 10.03 21.40
C ALA A 88 8.88 10.47 22.60
N VAL A 89 7.95 9.63 23.05
CA VAL A 89 7.09 9.91 24.21
C VAL A 89 7.91 10.07 25.49
N HIS A 90 8.96 9.24 25.66
CA HIS A 90 9.83 9.33 26.82
C HIS A 90 10.70 10.61 26.82
N ARG A 91 11.27 10.97 25.66
CA ARG A 91 12.17 12.13 25.54
C ARG A 91 11.44 13.47 25.43
N PHE A 92 10.24 13.47 24.86
CA PHE A 92 9.43 14.64 24.59
C PHE A 92 8.00 14.45 25.11
N PRO A 93 7.83 14.31 26.45
CA PRO A 93 6.53 14.04 27.03
C PRO A 93 5.55 15.17 26.69
N GLY A 94 4.38 14.78 26.20
CA GLY A 94 3.34 15.72 25.80
C GLY A 94 3.49 16.27 24.39
N LEU A 95 4.44 15.83 23.56
CA LEU A 95 4.42 16.06 22.11
C LEU A 95 3.94 14.81 21.38
N THR A 96 3.27 14.98 20.24
CA THR A 96 2.75 13.85 19.46
C THR A 96 3.56 13.66 18.18
N LEU A 97 4.20 12.49 18.05
CA LEU A 97 4.93 12.08 16.84
C LEU A 97 4.02 11.24 15.95
N HIS A 98 3.90 11.59 14.67
CA HIS A 98 3.13 10.81 13.70
C HIS A 98 4.04 10.17 12.65
N LEU A 99 3.80 8.89 12.35
CA LEU A 99 4.20 8.30 11.08
C LEU A 99 3.31 8.90 9.98
N LYS A 100 3.88 9.75 9.14
CA LYS A 100 3.14 10.44 8.08
C LYS A 100 2.93 9.54 6.86
N TYR A 101 4.01 8.90 6.37
CA TYR A 101 3.96 7.98 5.23
C TYR A 101 5.25 7.16 5.11
N LYS A 102 5.20 6.09 4.32
CA LYS A 102 6.37 5.29 3.97
C LYS A 102 6.99 5.79 2.67
N ILE A 103 8.32 5.87 2.63
CA ILE A 103 9.09 6.23 1.44
C ILE A 103 10.15 5.16 1.18
N GLN A 104 9.96 4.34 0.15
CA GLN A 104 10.82 3.17 -0.13
C GLN A 104 11.02 2.33 1.16
N ARG A 105 12.28 2.19 1.62
CA ARG A 105 12.69 1.48 2.85
C ARG A 105 12.82 2.41 4.06
N GLY A 106 11.95 3.41 4.15
CA GLY A 106 11.97 4.44 5.18
C GLY A 106 10.59 4.79 5.72
N LEU A 107 10.54 5.09 7.02
CA LEU A 107 9.35 5.53 7.73
C LEU A 107 9.52 7.02 8.07
N PHE A 108 8.71 7.91 7.48
CA PHE A 108 8.82 9.36 7.74
C PHE A 108 7.98 9.76 8.95
N PHE A 109 8.65 10.21 10.01
CA PHE A 109 8.05 10.70 11.24
C PHE A 109 8.15 12.21 11.34
N GLN A 110 7.10 12.84 11.86
CA GLN A 110 7.03 14.28 12.09
C GLN A 110 6.20 14.57 13.33
N PHE A 111 6.68 15.47 14.20
CA PHE A 111 5.89 15.96 15.32
C PHE A 111 4.79 16.90 14.81
N THR A 112 3.64 16.86 15.47
CA THR A 112 2.57 17.84 15.21
C THR A 112 2.89 19.18 15.85
N ASP A 113 3.56 19.16 17.00
CA ASP A 113 3.74 20.34 17.85
C ASP A 113 5.04 21.12 17.56
N MET A 114 6.01 20.55 16.83
CA MET A 114 7.31 21.17 16.55
C MET A 114 7.99 20.63 15.28
N ASN A 115 8.99 21.36 14.78
CA ASN A 115 9.93 20.86 13.79
C ASN A 115 11.12 20.19 14.50
N CYS A 116 11.55 19.01 14.05
CA CYS A 116 12.72 18.33 14.63
C CYS A 116 14.02 19.04 14.28
N THR A 117 14.86 19.31 15.29
CA THR A 117 16.27 19.65 15.08
C THR A 117 17.15 18.39 14.99
N SER A 118 18.43 18.57 14.65
CA SER A 118 19.39 17.44 14.64
C SER A 118 19.63 16.90 16.05
N GLU A 119 19.60 17.75 17.07
CA GLU A 119 19.72 17.38 18.48
C GLU A 119 18.53 16.54 18.94
N ASP A 120 17.31 16.89 18.51
CA ASP A 120 16.11 16.11 18.85
C ASP A 120 16.18 14.69 18.27
N ILE A 121 16.59 14.58 17.01
CA ILE A 121 16.76 13.30 16.31
C ILE A 121 17.81 12.44 17.03
N GLN A 122 18.94 13.03 17.42
CA GLN A 122 19.97 12.34 18.19
C GLN A 122 19.47 11.88 19.57
N ALA A 123 18.63 12.69 20.23
CA ALA A 123 18.03 12.31 21.51
C ALA A 123 17.10 11.09 21.37
N ILE A 124 16.29 11.04 20.30
CA ILE A 124 15.45 9.89 19.98
C ILE A 124 16.32 8.67 19.65
N GLU A 125 17.30 8.82 18.76
CA GLU A 125 18.19 7.72 18.34
C GLU A 125 18.96 7.13 19.53
N LYS A 126 19.46 7.98 20.44
CA LYS A 126 20.13 7.54 21.67
C LYS A 126 19.20 6.72 22.56
N GLU A 127 17.94 7.12 22.67
CA GLU A 127 16.96 6.40 23.48
C GLU A 127 16.55 5.07 22.84
N ILE A 128 16.34 5.02 21.52
CA ILE A 128 16.10 3.75 20.81
C ILE A 128 17.29 2.81 21.02
N ASN A 129 18.52 3.30 20.88
CA ASN A 129 19.73 2.51 21.12
C ASN A 129 19.79 1.96 22.55
N ARG A 130 19.43 2.78 23.55
CA ARG A 130 19.34 2.33 24.95
C ARG A 130 18.35 1.17 25.09
N LEU A 131 17.14 1.30 24.54
CA LEU A 131 16.10 0.27 24.60
C LEU A 131 16.52 -1.02 23.88
N VAL A 132 17.21 -0.91 22.75
CA VAL A 132 17.75 -2.04 21.98
C VAL A 132 18.83 -2.79 22.76
N GLU A 133 19.78 -2.08 23.39
CA GLU A 133 20.83 -2.71 24.21
C GLU A 133 20.28 -3.38 25.48
N LEU A 134 19.18 -2.87 26.04
CA LEU A 134 18.50 -3.51 27.18
C LEU A 134 17.81 -4.84 26.81
N ASN A 135 17.64 -5.13 25.52
CA ASN A 135 17.06 -6.38 25.03
C ASN A 135 15.71 -6.76 25.68
N LEU A 136 14.82 -5.79 25.81
CA LEU A 136 13.56 -5.91 26.56
C LEU A 136 12.55 -6.79 25.79
N PRO A 137 11.84 -7.71 26.46
CA PRO A 137 10.73 -8.45 25.86
C PRO A 137 9.60 -7.53 25.38
N LEU A 138 9.01 -7.87 24.22
CA LEU A 138 7.80 -7.23 23.71
C LEU A 138 6.65 -8.23 23.81
N MET A 139 5.71 -7.95 24.70
CA MET A 139 4.62 -8.86 25.04
C MET A 139 3.28 -8.35 24.49
N ARG A 140 2.35 -9.27 24.24
CA ARG A 140 0.96 -8.92 23.95
C ARG A 140 0.16 -8.89 25.25
N ALA A 141 -0.43 -7.75 25.57
CA ALA A 141 -1.32 -7.57 26.71
C ALA A 141 -2.77 -7.38 26.23
N SER A 142 -3.75 -7.78 27.04
CA SER A 142 -5.17 -7.51 26.80
C SER A 142 -5.67 -6.53 27.86
N LEU A 143 -6.18 -5.38 27.43
CA LEU A 143 -6.71 -4.35 28.31
C LEU A 143 -8.22 -4.21 28.08
N SER A 144 -8.95 -3.73 29.09
CA SER A 144 -10.33 -3.32 28.88
C SER A 144 -10.38 -2.18 27.85
N HIS A 145 -11.48 -2.08 27.12
CA HIS A 145 -11.69 -0.99 26.16
C HIS A 145 -11.41 0.40 26.77
N HIS A 146 -11.88 0.63 27.99
CA HIS A 146 -11.68 1.88 28.70
C HIS A 146 -10.20 2.13 29.02
N ASP A 147 -9.51 1.14 29.59
CA ASP A 147 -8.11 1.29 29.99
C ASP A 147 -7.20 1.50 28.79
N ALA A 148 -7.41 0.75 27.70
CA ALA A 148 -6.67 0.93 26.46
C ALA A 148 -6.82 2.34 25.90
N ALA A 149 -8.05 2.88 25.89
CA ALA A 149 -8.29 4.26 25.48
C ALA A 149 -7.55 5.27 26.40
N GLN A 150 -7.59 5.07 27.72
CA GLN A 150 -6.85 5.94 28.64
C GLN A 150 -5.33 5.87 28.43
N GLU A 151 -4.76 4.69 28.15
CA GLU A 151 -3.33 4.56 27.85
C GLU A 151 -2.94 5.42 26.62
N MET A 152 -3.74 5.39 25.54
CA MET A 152 -3.47 6.21 24.36
C MET A 152 -3.62 7.72 24.65
N LYS A 153 -4.65 8.08 25.43
CA LYS A 153 -4.89 9.47 25.83
C LYS A 153 -3.74 10.03 26.69
N LYS A 154 -3.19 9.24 27.62
CA LYS A 154 -2.08 9.65 28.50
C LYS A 154 -0.85 10.10 27.69
N ILE A 155 -0.57 9.43 26.57
CA ILE A 155 0.56 9.74 25.70
C ILE A 155 0.19 10.68 24.53
N ARG A 156 -1.00 11.31 24.57
CA ARG A 156 -1.54 12.17 23.50
C ARG A 156 -1.64 11.49 22.12
N HIS A 157 -1.80 10.17 22.09
CA HIS A 157 -2.13 9.42 20.87
C HIS A 157 -3.64 9.50 20.62
N MET A 158 -4.09 10.67 20.14
CA MET A 158 -5.51 11.00 20.01
C MET A 158 -6.20 10.26 18.87
N VAL A 159 -5.49 9.91 17.79
CA VAL A 159 -6.04 9.10 16.70
C VAL A 159 -6.31 7.69 17.20
N ALA A 160 -5.35 7.06 17.90
CA ALA A 160 -5.57 5.76 18.54
C ALA A 160 -6.70 5.80 19.58
N TYR A 161 -6.74 6.85 20.41
CA TYR A 161 -7.80 7.05 21.41
C TYR A 161 -9.20 7.10 20.76
N GLU A 162 -9.37 7.97 19.76
CA GLU A 162 -10.65 8.11 19.06
C GLU A 162 -11.00 6.86 18.24
N LEU A 163 -9.99 6.17 17.69
CA LEU A 163 -10.19 4.90 17.00
C LEU A 163 -10.81 3.89 17.96
N ILE A 164 -10.20 3.66 19.13
CA ILE A 164 -10.74 2.74 20.14
C ILE A 164 -12.19 3.08 20.44
N LEU A 165 -12.50 4.35 20.74
CA LEU A 165 -13.87 4.79 21.05
C LEU A 165 -14.87 4.59 19.90
N SER A 166 -14.40 4.49 18.65
CA SER A 166 -15.23 4.22 17.49
C SER A 166 -15.51 2.72 17.26
N LEU A 167 -14.80 1.85 17.99
CA LEU A 167 -14.95 0.40 17.93
C LEU A 167 -15.89 -0.12 19.03
N ASN A 168 -16.51 -1.27 18.78
CA ASN A 168 -17.39 -1.94 19.74
C ASN A 168 -16.74 -3.24 20.24
N ASN A 169 -15.48 -3.14 20.69
CA ASN A 169 -14.75 -4.26 21.24
C ASN A 169 -14.80 -4.20 22.78
N PRO A 170 -14.96 -5.34 23.49
CA PRO A 170 -14.91 -5.36 24.96
C PRO A 170 -13.49 -5.14 25.50
N THR A 171 -12.48 -5.59 24.75
CA THR A 171 -11.06 -5.54 25.11
C THR A 171 -10.22 -5.19 23.90
N GLU A 172 -9.09 -4.54 24.14
CA GLU A 172 -8.11 -4.21 23.10
C GLU A 172 -6.79 -4.92 23.37
N SER A 173 -6.17 -5.41 22.30
CA SER A 173 -4.82 -5.98 22.37
C SER A 173 -3.78 -4.85 22.30
N MET A 174 -2.79 -4.89 23.19
CA MET A 174 -1.70 -3.94 23.28
C MET A 174 -0.35 -4.65 23.12
N ILE A 175 0.61 -3.99 22.48
CA ILE A 175 2.03 -4.32 22.63
C ILE A 175 2.49 -3.66 23.92
N GLU A 176 3.14 -4.41 24.79
CA GLU A 176 3.68 -3.95 26.07
C GLU A 176 5.19 -4.16 26.12
N MET A 177 5.91 -3.12 26.57
CA MET A 177 7.32 -3.17 26.91
C MET A 177 7.51 -2.59 28.31
N GLN A 178 8.25 -3.32 29.16
CA GLN A 178 8.63 -2.88 30.50
C GLN A 178 10.11 -2.49 30.51
N ALA A 179 10.39 -1.19 30.46
CA ALA A 179 11.73 -0.65 30.68
C ALA A 179 11.98 -0.43 32.18
N PRO A 180 13.24 -0.30 32.63
CA PRO A 180 13.54 -0.06 34.04
C PRO A 180 12.88 1.18 34.64
N ASP A 181 12.65 2.19 33.80
CA ASP A 181 12.18 3.53 34.15
C ASP A 181 10.72 3.80 33.79
N TYR A 182 10.12 3.01 32.91
CA TYR A 182 8.71 3.16 32.51
C TYR A 182 8.15 1.91 31.81
N THR A 183 6.82 1.78 31.84
CA THR A 183 6.09 0.85 30.98
C THR A 183 5.50 1.62 29.80
N PHE A 184 5.64 1.07 28.60
CA PHE A 184 5.09 1.66 27.38
C PHE A 184 4.17 0.67 26.67
N ARG A 185 3.03 1.17 26.20
CA ARG A 185 2.02 0.38 25.49
C ARG A 185 1.51 1.09 24.24
N LEU A 186 1.22 0.32 23.21
CA LEU A 186 0.56 0.77 21.97
C LEU A 186 -0.43 -0.29 21.48
N LEU A 187 -1.37 0.10 20.62
CA LEU A 187 -2.31 -0.85 20.01
C LEU A 187 -1.57 -1.94 19.21
N TRP A 188 -1.86 -3.19 19.57
CA TRP A 188 -1.40 -4.37 18.84
C TRP A 188 -2.28 -4.59 17.62
N ARG A 189 -1.64 -4.75 16.46
CA ARG A 189 -2.31 -4.98 15.17
C ARG A 189 -1.73 -6.15 14.42
N ASN A 190 -0.41 -6.27 14.47
CA ASN A 190 0.34 -7.35 13.88
C ASN A 190 1.42 -7.79 14.85
N PRO A 191 1.93 -9.01 14.70
CA PRO A 191 3.10 -9.47 15.42
C PRO A 191 4.26 -8.47 15.31
N VAL A 192 4.90 -8.22 16.45
CA VAL A 192 6.19 -7.54 16.55
C VAL A 192 7.26 -8.56 16.91
N PHE A 193 8.54 -8.19 16.79
CA PHE A 193 9.62 -9.05 17.26
C PHE A 193 9.50 -9.33 18.77
N SER A 194 10.11 -10.43 19.19
CA SER A 194 10.01 -10.93 20.57
C SER A 194 10.70 -10.06 21.62
N HIS A 195 11.66 -9.24 21.20
CA HIS A 195 12.40 -8.33 22.05
C HIS A 195 13.04 -7.18 21.25
N THR A 196 13.38 -6.10 21.92
CA THR A 196 13.93 -4.88 21.31
C THR A 196 15.30 -5.10 20.66
N GLY A 197 16.12 -6.02 21.18
CA GLY A 197 17.47 -6.28 20.69
C GLY A 197 17.54 -6.82 19.26
N VAL A 198 16.45 -7.38 18.71
CA VAL A 198 16.39 -7.85 17.31
C VAL A 198 16.64 -6.71 16.32
N CYS A 199 16.32 -5.46 16.69
CA CYS A 199 16.51 -4.28 15.84
C CYS A 199 17.95 -3.75 15.78
N LYS A 200 18.90 -4.35 16.53
CA LYS A 200 20.29 -3.88 16.59
C LYS A 200 20.94 -3.85 15.21
N GLY A 201 21.40 -2.66 14.79
CA GLY A 201 22.05 -2.45 13.49
C GLY A 201 21.10 -2.40 12.28
N LEU A 202 19.79 -2.51 12.48
CA LEU A 202 18.80 -2.58 11.40
C LEU A 202 18.17 -1.23 11.03
N TYR A 203 18.55 -0.15 11.71
CA TYR A 203 17.95 1.15 11.49
C TYR A 203 18.95 2.30 11.59
N LYS A 204 18.57 3.44 10.99
CA LYS A 204 19.26 4.73 11.15
C LYS A 204 18.28 5.87 11.00
N LEU A 205 18.39 6.89 11.85
CA LEU A 205 17.58 8.10 11.72
C LEU A 205 18.30 9.12 10.82
N VAL A 206 17.56 9.68 9.87
CA VAL A 206 18.09 10.69 8.93
C VAL A 206 17.15 11.89 8.92
N PRO A 207 17.65 13.13 9.14
CA PRO A 207 16.84 14.33 9.03
C PRO A 207 16.15 14.43 7.67
N TYR A 208 14.87 14.79 7.67
CA TYR A 208 14.11 14.94 6.44
C TYR A 208 12.97 15.95 6.61
N ASN A 209 12.97 17.01 5.81
CA ASN A 209 12.00 18.10 5.90
C ASN A 209 11.89 18.63 7.36
N GLN A 210 10.68 18.68 7.92
CA GLN A 210 10.42 19.12 9.30
C GLN A 210 10.50 17.99 10.35
N GLY A 211 10.92 16.79 9.94
CA GLY A 211 10.99 15.61 10.79
C GLY A 211 12.21 14.75 10.46
N PHE A 212 12.03 13.44 10.49
CA PHE A 212 13.10 12.49 10.19
C PHE A 212 12.57 11.20 9.58
N ILE A 213 13.43 10.51 8.84
CA ILE A 213 13.16 9.19 8.28
C ILE A 213 13.91 8.16 9.11
N VAL A 214 13.18 7.16 9.60
CA VAL A 214 13.77 5.92 10.13
C VAL A 214 13.99 5.01 8.93
N ARG A 215 15.25 4.95 8.49
CA ARG A 215 15.68 4.01 7.45
C ARG A 215 15.83 2.64 8.06
N PHE A 216 15.42 1.62 7.32
CA PHE A 216 15.60 0.23 7.71
C PHE A 216 16.06 -0.59 6.50
N SER A 217 16.58 -1.79 6.75
CA SER A 217 16.87 -2.75 5.69
C SER A 217 15.88 -3.88 5.64
N GLU A 218 15.54 -4.29 4.43
CA GLU A 218 14.84 -5.54 4.16
C GLU A 218 15.82 -6.73 4.15
N ASP A 219 17.11 -6.46 3.91
CA ASP A 219 18.21 -7.41 4.11
C ASP A 219 18.77 -7.20 5.53
N PHE A 220 18.39 -8.08 6.45
CA PHE A 220 18.82 -8.03 7.85
C PHE A 220 20.34 -8.22 8.04
N ALA A 221 21.11 -8.46 6.97
CA ALA A 221 22.56 -8.47 7.00
C ALA A 221 23.19 -7.09 6.73
N ASN A 222 22.55 -6.22 5.93
CA ASN A 222 23.16 -4.98 5.43
C ASN A 222 22.20 -3.81 5.47
N LEU A 223 22.55 -2.71 6.15
CA LEU A 223 21.75 -1.49 6.14
C LEU A 223 21.91 -0.72 4.83
N ASP A 224 20.85 -0.68 4.01
CA ASP A 224 20.83 0.11 2.78
C ASP A 224 20.64 1.61 3.08
N LEU A 225 21.72 2.37 2.87
CA LEU A 225 21.76 3.83 3.03
C LEU A 225 21.71 4.61 1.70
N SER A 226 21.37 3.96 0.59
CA SER A 226 21.25 4.60 -0.74
C SER A 226 20.26 5.77 -0.73
N PRO A 227 20.46 6.86 -1.49
CA PRO A 227 19.53 7.99 -1.48
C PRO A 227 18.09 7.57 -1.82
N ILE A 228 17.12 8.18 -1.14
CA ILE A 228 15.70 7.91 -1.36
C ILE A 228 15.31 8.50 -2.71
N ARG A 229 15.08 7.68 -3.75
CA ARG A 229 14.75 8.11 -5.13
C ARG A 229 15.70 9.19 -5.68
N ASN A 230 16.55 8.87 -6.65
CA ASN A 230 17.57 9.79 -7.21
C ASN A 230 17.01 10.98 -8.05
N SER A 231 16.03 11.74 -7.55
CA SER A 231 15.47 12.94 -8.20
C SER A 231 14.85 13.90 -7.17
N GLU A 232 15.48 15.06 -6.98
CA GLU A 232 14.98 16.12 -6.09
C GLU A 232 13.61 16.66 -6.54
N ARG A 233 13.40 16.81 -7.85
CA ARG A 233 12.12 17.27 -8.41
C ARG A 233 11.00 16.33 -8.01
N LEU A 234 11.20 15.03 -8.21
CA LEU A 234 10.21 14.01 -7.87
C LEU A 234 9.86 14.03 -6.38
N GLN A 235 10.87 14.10 -5.52
CA GLN A 235 10.65 14.16 -4.08
C GLN A 235 9.79 15.38 -3.72
N LYS A 236 10.11 16.55 -4.28
CA LYS A 236 9.35 17.78 -4.07
C LYS A 236 7.90 17.65 -4.56
N ASP A 237 7.69 17.12 -5.76
CA ASP A 237 6.35 16.94 -6.35
C ASP A 237 5.49 16.00 -5.46
N ILE A 238 6.05 14.88 -5.00
CA ILE A 238 5.33 13.94 -4.12
C ILE A 238 5.01 14.57 -2.77
N CYS A 239 5.96 15.31 -2.17
CA CYS A 239 5.70 16.02 -0.91
C CYS A 239 4.56 17.03 -1.07
N GLN A 240 4.57 17.85 -2.12
CA GLN A 240 3.50 18.83 -2.38
C GLN A 240 2.14 18.16 -2.58
N ILE A 241 2.10 17.03 -3.28
CA ILE A 241 0.88 16.23 -3.47
C ILE A 241 0.37 15.69 -2.13
N MET A 242 1.25 15.15 -1.29
CA MET A 242 0.88 14.62 0.03
C MET A 242 0.40 15.74 0.96
N ASP A 243 1.08 16.88 0.99
CA ASP A 243 0.70 18.04 1.81
C ASP A 243 -0.69 18.58 1.42
N LEU A 244 -0.93 18.73 0.11
CA LEU A 244 -2.24 19.12 -0.41
C LEU A 244 -3.32 18.10 -0.05
N TYR A 245 -3.03 16.80 -0.20
CA TYR A 245 -3.95 15.72 0.14
C TYR A 245 -4.31 15.74 1.64
N MET A 246 -3.32 15.90 2.52
CA MET A 246 -3.54 15.99 3.97
C MET A 246 -4.36 17.24 4.35
N GLN A 247 -4.07 18.40 3.76
CA GLN A 247 -4.80 19.64 3.99
C GLN A 247 -6.28 19.51 3.56
N GLN A 248 -6.51 18.94 2.38
CA GLN A 248 -7.87 18.69 1.88
C GLN A 248 -8.61 17.69 2.77
N ALA A 249 -7.95 16.63 3.23
CA ALA A 249 -8.52 15.62 4.12
C ALA A 249 -8.97 16.23 5.45
N GLN A 250 -8.12 17.05 6.06
CA GLN A 250 -8.43 17.77 7.30
C GLN A 250 -9.64 18.71 7.15
N THR A 251 -9.81 19.33 5.98
CA THR A 251 -10.92 20.26 5.72
C THR A 251 -12.29 19.58 5.78
N ILE A 252 -12.35 18.28 5.47
CA ILE A 252 -13.60 17.51 5.38
C ILE A 252 -13.74 16.40 6.43
N GLY A 253 -12.80 16.28 7.37
CA GLY A 253 -12.83 15.28 8.44
C GLY A 253 -12.33 13.89 8.03
N PHE A 254 -11.57 13.78 6.93
CA PHE A 254 -11.01 12.53 6.41
C PHE A 254 -9.54 12.29 6.80
N GLU A 255 -9.07 12.92 7.88
CA GLU A 255 -7.67 12.85 8.31
C GLU A 255 -7.22 11.51 8.93
N SER A 256 -8.14 10.62 9.34
CA SER A 256 -7.76 9.34 9.96
C SER A 256 -8.89 8.31 9.92
N ILE A 257 -8.58 7.07 10.31
CA ILE A 257 -9.63 6.04 10.45
C ILE A 257 -10.67 6.42 11.49
N ALA A 258 -10.23 6.96 12.62
CA ALA A 258 -11.12 7.39 13.70
C ALA A 258 -12.08 8.50 13.23
N SER A 259 -11.58 9.50 12.51
CA SER A 259 -12.40 10.62 12.03
C SER A 259 -13.43 10.16 11.00
N ILE A 260 -13.06 9.27 10.08
CA ILE A 260 -13.98 8.73 9.07
C ILE A 260 -15.00 7.79 9.72
N ASN A 261 -14.59 6.94 10.66
CA ASN A 261 -15.52 6.10 11.44
C ASN A 261 -16.60 6.94 12.13
N LYS A 262 -16.20 8.06 12.72
CA LYS A 262 -17.13 9.01 13.34
C LYS A 262 -18.06 9.64 12.30
N LEU A 263 -17.57 10.02 11.12
CA LEU A 263 -18.41 10.55 10.04
C LEU A 263 -19.44 9.55 9.52
N VAL A 264 -19.13 8.24 9.53
CA VAL A 264 -20.09 7.19 9.12
C VAL A 264 -21.35 7.19 10.00
N SER A 265 -21.26 7.65 11.26
CA SER A 265 -22.43 7.80 12.14
C SER A 265 -23.38 8.95 11.74
N ASP A 266 -22.97 9.83 10.83
CA ASP A 266 -23.76 10.96 10.31
C ASP A 266 -23.82 10.91 8.77
N PRO A 267 -24.80 10.19 8.18
CA PRO A 267 -24.86 9.95 6.74
C PRO A 267 -24.88 11.23 5.88
N LYS A 268 -25.45 12.32 6.39
CA LYS A 268 -25.50 13.60 5.65
C LYS A 268 -24.12 14.25 5.59
N LYS A 269 -23.40 14.30 6.72
CA LYS A 269 -22.02 14.82 6.72
C LYS A 269 -21.09 13.96 5.89
N LEU A 270 -21.24 12.63 5.97
CA LEU A 270 -20.47 11.70 5.15
C LEU A 270 -20.68 11.96 3.65
N ALA A 271 -21.93 12.05 3.20
CA ALA A 271 -22.25 12.31 1.80
C ALA A 271 -21.68 13.66 1.31
N ASN A 272 -21.74 14.70 2.15
CA ASN A 272 -21.14 16.01 1.83
C ASN A 272 -19.61 15.93 1.71
N ALA A 273 -18.95 15.22 2.64
CA ALA A 273 -17.50 15.03 2.62
C ALA A 273 -17.05 14.24 1.39
N ILE A 274 -17.76 13.16 1.03
CA ILE A 274 -17.54 12.40 -0.21
C ILE A 274 -17.68 13.31 -1.43
N SER A 275 -18.75 14.11 -1.50
CA SER A 275 -18.99 15.02 -2.62
C SER A 275 -17.86 16.05 -2.79
N TYR A 276 -17.33 16.58 -1.69
CA TYR A 276 -16.20 17.52 -1.74
C TYR A 276 -14.89 16.83 -2.15
N ALA A 277 -14.61 15.62 -1.65
CA ALA A 277 -13.45 14.84 -2.05
C ALA A 277 -13.47 14.56 -3.57
N GLU A 278 -14.63 14.15 -4.09
CA GLU A 278 -14.84 13.86 -5.51
C GLU A 278 -14.77 15.13 -6.38
N PHE A 279 -15.33 16.24 -5.92
CA PHE A 279 -15.19 17.52 -6.61
C PHE A 279 -13.73 17.99 -6.71
N ASN A 280 -12.96 17.86 -5.63
CA ASN A 280 -11.54 18.20 -5.65
C ASN A 280 -10.76 17.30 -6.60
N HIS A 281 -11.08 16.00 -6.63
CA HIS A 281 -10.42 15.07 -7.52
C HIS A 281 -10.74 15.37 -8.98
N GLU A 282 -12.00 15.69 -9.28
CA GLU A 282 -12.41 16.11 -10.62
C GLU A 282 -11.71 17.39 -11.07
N LYS A 283 -11.61 18.37 -10.17
CA LYS A 283 -10.86 19.60 -10.44
C LYS A 283 -9.41 19.29 -10.83
N GLN A 284 -8.74 18.38 -10.11
CA GLN A 284 -7.35 17.98 -10.40
C GLN A 284 -7.23 17.26 -11.75
N ILE A 285 -8.18 16.42 -12.15
CA ILE A 285 -8.19 15.80 -13.48
C ILE A 285 -8.32 16.89 -14.57
N GLY A 286 -9.23 17.84 -14.37
CA GLY A 286 -9.39 19.00 -15.24
C GLY A 286 -8.12 19.85 -15.35
N GLU A 287 -7.37 20.02 -14.26
CA GLU A 287 -6.07 20.70 -14.25
C GLU A 287 -5.01 19.96 -15.07
N VAL A 288 -5.01 18.62 -15.08
CA VAL A 288 -4.13 17.84 -15.97
C VAL A 288 -4.50 18.06 -17.44
N ALA A 289 -5.77 17.91 -17.78
CA ALA A 289 -6.26 18.18 -19.13
C ALA A 289 -5.98 19.64 -19.55
N ALA A 290 -5.94 20.55 -18.58
CA ALA A 290 -5.67 21.96 -18.85
C ALA A 290 -4.25 22.27 -19.32
N ARG A 291 -3.30 21.36 -19.07
CA ARG A 291 -1.91 21.47 -19.55
C ARG A 291 -1.77 21.13 -21.04
N ALA A 292 -2.76 20.50 -21.66
CA ALA A 292 -2.76 20.27 -23.10
C ALA A 292 -2.95 21.60 -23.85
N THR A 293 -2.10 21.82 -24.85
CA THR A 293 -2.11 23.00 -25.74
C THR A 293 -2.46 22.58 -27.17
N ASP A 294 -2.67 23.52 -28.07
CA ASP A 294 -2.93 23.23 -29.50
C ASP A 294 -1.80 22.46 -30.18
N LYS A 295 -0.59 22.49 -29.60
CA LYS A 295 0.57 21.71 -30.07
C LYS A 295 0.57 20.29 -29.54
N THR A 296 -0.14 20.00 -28.45
CA THR A 296 -0.18 18.68 -27.84
C THR A 296 -0.86 17.71 -28.79
N LYS A 297 -0.15 16.65 -29.18
CA LYS A 297 -0.66 15.56 -30.03
C LYS A 297 -0.82 14.26 -29.27
N ILE A 298 -0.02 14.02 -28.22
CA ILE A 298 -0.15 12.84 -27.38
C ILE A 298 -0.07 13.20 -25.89
N ILE A 299 -0.95 12.62 -25.09
CA ILE A 299 -0.84 12.54 -23.63
C ILE A 299 -0.55 11.09 -23.25
N PHE A 300 0.63 10.84 -22.71
CA PHE A 300 1.05 9.55 -22.19
C PHE A 300 0.68 9.43 -20.72
N VAL A 301 -0.02 8.36 -20.33
CA VAL A 301 -0.45 8.08 -18.97
C VAL A 301 0.14 6.75 -18.53
N ALA A 302 1.16 6.78 -17.67
CA ALA A 302 1.69 5.56 -17.05
C ALA A 302 1.54 5.58 -15.54
N GLY A 303 1.62 4.39 -14.96
CA GLY A 303 1.41 4.18 -13.55
C GLY A 303 1.41 2.69 -13.27
N PRO A 304 1.83 2.28 -12.06
CA PRO A 304 1.93 0.88 -11.72
C PRO A 304 0.53 0.22 -11.68
N SER A 305 0.46 -1.10 -11.49
CA SER A 305 -0.82 -1.82 -11.49
C SER A 305 -1.80 -1.27 -10.44
N SER A 306 -3.09 -1.20 -10.78
CA SER A 306 -4.16 -0.68 -9.90
C SER A 306 -4.02 0.80 -9.52
N SER A 307 -3.43 1.60 -10.40
CA SER A 307 -3.32 3.07 -10.26
C SER A 307 -4.54 3.85 -10.78
N GLY A 308 -5.46 3.23 -11.52
CA GLY A 308 -6.64 3.92 -12.09
C GLY A 308 -6.38 4.57 -13.46
N LYS A 309 -5.37 4.11 -14.21
CA LYS A 309 -4.97 4.65 -15.53
C LYS A 309 -6.12 4.70 -16.51
N THR A 310 -6.83 3.59 -16.67
CA THR A 310 -7.93 3.43 -17.63
C THR A 310 -9.00 4.47 -17.41
N THR A 311 -9.51 4.54 -16.17
CA THR A 311 -10.56 5.50 -15.83
C THR A 311 -10.05 6.94 -15.92
N PHE A 312 -8.83 7.21 -15.44
CA PHE A 312 -8.22 8.53 -15.54
C PHE A 312 -8.05 9.00 -17.00
N ALA A 313 -7.56 8.13 -17.90
CA ALA A 313 -7.39 8.44 -19.31
C ALA A 313 -8.73 8.80 -19.97
N ASN A 314 -9.80 8.08 -19.64
CA ASN A 314 -11.14 8.42 -20.12
C ASN A 314 -11.63 9.76 -19.55
N ARG A 315 -11.42 10.03 -18.26
CA ARG A 315 -11.81 11.30 -17.61
C ARG A 315 -11.07 12.50 -18.21
N VAL A 316 -9.75 12.37 -18.41
CA VAL A 316 -8.96 13.38 -19.12
C VAL A 316 -9.51 13.58 -20.53
N SER A 317 -9.90 12.52 -21.24
CA SER A 317 -10.53 12.62 -22.57
C SER A 317 -11.84 13.41 -22.53
N CYS A 318 -12.67 13.28 -21.50
CA CYS A 318 -13.87 14.11 -21.34
C CYS A 318 -13.54 15.60 -21.19
N HIS A 319 -12.56 15.95 -20.36
CA HIS A 319 -12.11 17.33 -20.20
C HIS A 319 -11.43 17.89 -21.45
N LEU A 320 -10.73 17.05 -22.23
CA LEU A 320 -10.18 17.45 -23.52
C LEU A 320 -11.30 17.78 -24.52
N ARG A 321 -12.37 16.97 -24.58
CA ARG A 321 -13.53 17.25 -25.43
C ARG A 321 -14.22 18.56 -25.07
N SER A 322 -14.39 18.86 -23.77
CA SER A 322 -14.97 20.14 -23.36
C SER A 322 -14.11 21.36 -23.72
N ARG A 323 -12.83 21.15 -24.05
CA ARG A 323 -11.88 22.16 -24.54
C ARG A 323 -11.72 22.18 -26.07
N GLY A 324 -12.51 21.38 -26.80
CA GLY A 324 -12.50 21.36 -28.27
C GLY A 324 -11.49 20.40 -28.91
N PHE A 325 -10.81 19.57 -28.12
CA PHE A 325 -9.99 18.48 -28.67
C PHE A 325 -10.86 17.25 -29.00
N GLU A 326 -10.38 16.42 -29.91
CA GLU A 326 -10.99 15.14 -30.27
C GLU A 326 -10.08 13.98 -29.82
N PRO A 327 -10.14 13.56 -28.55
CA PRO A 327 -9.25 12.55 -28.02
C PRO A 327 -9.58 11.15 -28.56
N ILE A 328 -8.54 10.40 -28.89
CA ILE A 328 -8.57 8.96 -29.18
C ILE A 328 -7.73 8.26 -28.12
N ARG A 329 -8.35 7.35 -27.36
CA ARG A 329 -7.61 6.54 -26.37
C ARG A 329 -6.87 5.41 -27.08
N VAL A 330 -5.62 5.19 -26.67
CA VAL A 330 -4.78 4.06 -27.10
C VAL A 330 -4.33 3.30 -25.85
N SER A 331 -4.84 2.09 -25.66
CA SER A 331 -4.40 1.22 -24.57
C SER A 331 -3.19 0.41 -25.02
N LEU A 332 -2.06 0.52 -24.33
CA LEU A 332 -0.88 -0.30 -24.62
C LEU A 332 -1.12 -1.77 -24.25
N ASP A 333 -2.08 -2.06 -23.37
CA ASP A 333 -2.49 -3.43 -23.04
C ASP A 333 -3.06 -4.17 -24.27
N ASP A 334 -3.51 -3.46 -25.31
CA ASP A 334 -3.94 -4.08 -26.57
C ASP A 334 -2.78 -4.53 -27.46
N PHE A 335 -1.55 -4.12 -27.13
CA PHE A 335 -0.33 -4.38 -27.91
C PHE A 335 0.53 -5.48 -27.29
N TYR A 336 0.04 -6.26 -26.32
CA TYR A 336 0.78 -7.44 -25.86
C TYR A 336 1.04 -8.42 -27.02
N GLY A 337 2.26 -8.94 -27.06
CA GLY A 337 2.69 -9.95 -28.03
C GLY A 337 2.24 -11.36 -27.65
N ASP A 338 2.78 -12.34 -28.38
CA ASP A 338 2.60 -13.76 -28.05
C ASP A 338 3.36 -14.10 -26.74
N PRO A 339 2.70 -14.65 -25.69
CA PRO A 339 3.37 -15.06 -24.45
C PRO A 339 4.55 -16.00 -24.66
N ALA A 340 4.54 -16.81 -25.74
CA ALA A 340 5.66 -17.69 -26.08
C ALA A 340 6.94 -16.92 -26.43
N LYS A 341 6.81 -15.68 -26.91
CA LYS A 341 7.91 -14.80 -27.31
C LYS A 341 8.26 -13.75 -26.26
N ALA A 342 7.40 -13.54 -25.27
CA ALA A 342 7.68 -12.61 -24.19
C ALA A 342 8.95 -13.00 -23.41
N PRO A 343 9.69 -12.04 -22.87
CA PRO A 343 10.77 -12.30 -21.92
C PRO A 343 10.33 -13.19 -20.76
N ARG A 344 11.29 -13.81 -20.08
CA ARG A 344 11.03 -14.70 -18.95
C ARG A 344 11.49 -14.06 -17.65
N VAL A 345 10.70 -14.27 -16.59
CA VAL A 345 11.11 -13.84 -15.25
C VAL A 345 12.40 -14.60 -14.91
N PRO A 346 13.48 -13.91 -14.47
CA PRO A 346 14.76 -14.54 -14.20
C PRO A 346 14.64 -15.78 -13.31
N GLY A 347 15.22 -16.90 -13.76
CA GLY A 347 15.17 -18.17 -13.04
C GLY A 347 13.86 -18.95 -13.15
N THR A 348 12.93 -18.55 -14.04
CA THR A 348 11.67 -19.26 -14.27
C THR A 348 11.32 -19.35 -15.77
N ASP A 349 10.38 -20.22 -16.12
CA ASP A 349 9.79 -20.29 -17.47
C ASP A 349 8.53 -19.42 -17.62
N LYS A 350 8.19 -18.62 -16.60
CA LYS A 350 7.01 -17.75 -16.65
C LYS A 350 7.29 -16.51 -17.52
N PRO A 351 6.34 -16.10 -18.39
CA PRO A 351 6.43 -14.83 -19.09
C PRO A 351 6.50 -13.64 -18.12
N ASP A 352 7.45 -12.72 -18.35
CA ASP A 352 7.53 -11.44 -17.67
C ASP A 352 6.73 -10.40 -18.47
N PHE A 353 5.44 -10.27 -18.13
CA PHE A 353 4.56 -9.28 -18.74
C PHE A 353 4.82 -7.83 -18.27
N GLU A 354 5.64 -7.63 -17.24
CA GLU A 354 6.05 -6.29 -16.81
C GLU A 354 7.26 -5.80 -17.63
N HIS A 355 7.94 -6.68 -18.37
CA HIS A 355 9.03 -6.32 -19.28
C HIS A 355 8.51 -5.56 -20.52
N LEU A 356 9.21 -4.53 -20.97
CA LEU A 356 8.80 -3.72 -22.13
C LEU A 356 8.56 -4.55 -23.40
N GLU A 357 9.48 -5.47 -23.71
CA GLU A 357 9.40 -6.39 -24.86
C GLU A 357 8.29 -7.45 -24.78
N ALA A 358 7.49 -7.48 -23.70
CA ALA A 358 6.22 -8.20 -23.74
C ALA A 358 5.19 -7.53 -24.68
N LEU A 359 5.40 -6.24 -25.00
CA LEU A 359 4.63 -5.48 -25.97
C LEU A 359 5.23 -5.58 -27.38
N ASP A 360 4.37 -5.52 -28.39
CA ASP A 360 4.75 -5.37 -29.79
C ASP A 360 5.12 -3.92 -30.09
N LEU A 361 6.40 -3.58 -29.83
CA LEU A 361 6.93 -2.21 -29.97
C LEU A 361 6.88 -1.69 -31.40
N ASP A 362 7.08 -2.56 -32.39
CA ASP A 362 7.00 -2.19 -33.80
C ASP A 362 5.59 -1.78 -34.18
N ARG A 363 4.59 -2.56 -33.74
CA ARG A 363 3.18 -2.23 -33.95
C ARG A 363 2.75 -0.96 -33.21
N ILE A 364 3.25 -0.73 -32.00
CA ILE A 364 3.01 0.53 -31.27
C ILE A 364 3.58 1.70 -32.07
N LYS A 365 4.82 1.60 -32.54
CA LYS A 365 5.48 2.65 -33.31
C LYS A 365 4.75 2.93 -34.61
N GLU A 366 4.38 1.90 -35.37
CA GLU A 366 3.59 2.03 -36.60
C GLU A 366 2.26 2.73 -36.32
N CYS A 367 1.57 2.32 -35.25
CA CYS A 367 0.29 2.90 -34.87
C CYS A 367 0.41 4.39 -34.54
N LEU A 368 1.30 4.76 -33.62
CA LEU A 368 1.46 6.14 -33.17
C LEU A 368 1.95 7.05 -34.30
N THR A 369 2.96 6.63 -35.06
CA THR A 369 3.49 7.44 -36.17
C THR A 369 2.51 7.54 -37.34
N GLY A 370 1.76 6.47 -37.64
CA GLY A 370 0.72 6.46 -38.66
C GLY A 370 -0.41 7.42 -38.34
N LEU A 371 -0.93 7.38 -37.11
CA LEU A 371 -1.98 8.29 -36.64
C LEU A 371 -1.52 9.75 -36.66
N LEU A 372 -0.30 10.05 -36.19
CA LEU A 372 0.26 11.41 -36.24
C LEU A 372 0.49 11.94 -37.66
N ALA A 373 0.73 11.04 -38.62
CA ALA A 373 0.84 11.37 -40.03
C ALA A 373 -0.53 11.47 -40.74
N GLY A 374 -1.64 11.33 -40.02
CA GLY A 374 -3.00 11.39 -40.56
C GLY A 374 -3.40 10.16 -41.39
N LYS A 375 -2.70 9.02 -41.23
CA LYS A 375 -3.04 7.76 -41.92
C LYS A 375 -4.16 7.03 -41.20
N GLU A 376 -4.92 6.24 -41.96
CA GLU A 376 -5.78 5.20 -41.37
C GLU A 376 -4.91 4.06 -40.85
N VAL A 377 -5.05 3.76 -39.56
CA VAL A 377 -4.29 2.73 -38.84
C VAL A 377 -5.25 1.70 -38.27
N THR A 378 -4.89 0.42 -38.35
CA THR A 378 -5.63 -0.64 -37.66
C THR A 378 -5.10 -0.77 -36.23
N MET A 379 -5.95 -0.51 -35.25
CA MET A 379 -5.57 -0.60 -33.83
C MET A 379 -5.22 -2.04 -33.45
N ALA A 380 -4.39 -2.18 -32.43
CA ALA A 380 -4.19 -3.47 -31.80
C ALA A 380 -5.40 -3.85 -30.94
N ALA A 381 -5.52 -5.15 -30.69
CA ALA A 381 -6.44 -5.73 -29.74
C ALA A 381 -5.77 -6.96 -29.14
N TYR A 382 -6.00 -7.22 -27.85
CA TYR A 382 -5.46 -8.40 -27.19
C TYR A 382 -6.56 -9.18 -26.47
N ASP A 383 -6.69 -10.47 -26.79
CA ASP A 383 -7.62 -11.37 -26.09
C ASP A 383 -6.91 -11.93 -24.86
N PHE A 384 -7.17 -11.37 -23.67
CA PHE A 384 -6.56 -11.82 -22.41
C PHE A 384 -6.96 -13.24 -21.99
N VAL A 385 -8.10 -13.75 -22.48
CA VAL A 385 -8.56 -15.11 -22.18
C VAL A 385 -7.80 -16.13 -23.03
N LYS A 386 -7.61 -15.84 -24.33
CA LYS A 386 -6.86 -16.69 -25.25
C LYS A 386 -5.36 -16.40 -25.26
N GLN A 387 -4.95 -15.29 -24.66
CA GLN A 387 -3.61 -14.71 -24.67
C GLN A 387 -3.04 -14.54 -26.08
N LYS A 388 -3.79 -13.88 -26.97
CA LYS A 388 -3.41 -13.71 -28.38
C LYS A 388 -3.57 -12.28 -28.88
N PRO A 389 -2.58 -11.74 -29.63
CA PRO A 389 -2.73 -10.49 -30.34
C PRO A 389 -3.70 -10.62 -31.52
N GLY A 390 -4.41 -9.54 -31.82
CA GLY A 390 -5.37 -9.44 -32.91
C GLY A 390 -5.48 -8.02 -33.47
N ASN A 391 -6.41 -7.82 -34.39
CA ASN A 391 -6.70 -6.52 -35.01
C ASN A 391 -7.99 -5.96 -34.43
N GLY A 392 -7.93 -4.70 -34.00
CA GLY A 392 -9.07 -3.91 -33.56
C GLY A 392 -9.67 -3.09 -34.70
N MET A 393 -10.35 -2.02 -34.32
CA MET A 393 -10.96 -1.07 -35.26
C MET A 393 -9.91 -0.21 -35.96
N LYS A 394 -10.29 0.36 -37.11
CA LYS A 394 -9.46 1.31 -37.85
C LYS A 394 -9.76 2.73 -37.40
N PHE A 395 -8.73 3.56 -37.28
CA PHE A 395 -8.84 4.95 -36.88
C PHE A 395 -7.93 5.85 -37.73
N THR A 396 -8.37 7.09 -37.89
CA THR A 396 -7.55 8.20 -38.39
C THR A 396 -7.59 9.31 -37.35
N LEU A 397 -6.46 9.95 -37.10
CA LEU A 397 -6.42 11.09 -36.18
C LEU A 397 -7.14 12.29 -36.81
N PRO A 398 -8.20 12.84 -36.19
CA PRO A 398 -8.88 14.02 -36.72
C PRO A 398 -8.00 15.28 -36.62
N PRO A 399 -8.37 16.39 -37.29
CA PRO A 399 -7.57 17.62 -37.28
C PRO A 399 -7.28 18.17 -35.86
N GLN A 400 -8.28 18.12 -34.97
CA GLN A 400 -8.15 18.46 -33.54
C GLN A 400 -7.84 17.25 -32.66
N GLY A 401 -7.32 16.18 -33.28
CA GLY A 401 -7.06 14.91 -32.64
C GLY A 401 -5.91 14.95 -31.65
N VAL A 402 -6.13 14.32 -30.49
CA VAL A 402 -5.11 14.08 -29.46
C VAL A 402 -5.15 12.60 -29.08
N LEU A 403 -4.01 11.93 -29.07
CA LEU A 403 -3.94 10.55 -28.56
C LEU A 403 -3.79 10.58 -27.04
N VAL A 404 -4.60 9.80 -26.33
CA VAL A 404 -4.42 9.53 -24.91
C VAL A 404 -3.90 8.09 -24.78
N VAL A 405 -2.58 7.95 -24.71
CA VAL A 405 -1.89 6.65 -24.69
C VAL A 405 -1.66 6.23 -23.25
N GLU A 406 -2.29 5.15 -22.80
CA GLU A 406 -2.17 4.67 -21.43
C GLU A 406 -1.61 3.25 -21.36
N GLY A 407 -0.83 2.98 -20.32
CA GLY A 407 -0.27 1.67 -20.05
C GLY A 407 0.91 1.74 -19.08
N ILE A 408 1.31 0.60 -18.52
CA ILE A 408 2.40 0.55 -17.53
C ILE A 408 3.73 1.11 -18.07
N HIS A 409 3.95 1.02 -19.38
CA HIS A 409 5.15 1.50 -20.09
C HIS A 409 4.96 2.83 -20.82
N ALA A 410 3.83 3.52 -20.69
CA ALA A 410 3.54 4.68 -21.54
C ALA A 410 4.55 5.85 -21.39
N LEU A 411 5.35 5.88 -20.32
CA LEU A 411 6.43 6.86 -20.11
C LEU A 411 7.82 6.39 -20.58
N ASN A 412 7.94 5.18 -21.12
CA ASN A 412 9.19 4.64 -21.63
C ASN A 412 9.67 5.42 -22.87
N ASP A 413 10.97 5.67 -23.00
CA ASP A 413 11.51 6.43 -24.14
C ASP A 413 11.35 5.69 -25.46
N GLU A 414 11.35 4.35 -25.46
CA GLU A 414 11.11 3.56 -26.67
C GLU A 414 9.72 3.81 -27.27
N ILE A 415 8.73 4.11 -26.42
CA ILE A 415 7.37 4.46 -26.84
C ILE A 415 7.26 5.96 -27.14
N THR A 416 7.78 6.80 -26.23
CA THR A 416 7.52 8.24 -26.29
C THR A 416 8.41 8.99 -27.29
N LYS A 417 9.54 8.43 -27.74
CA LYS A 417 10.46 9.06 -28.71
C LYS A 417 9.86 9.28 -30.10
N VAL A 418 8.72 8.66 -30.39
CA VAL A 418 8.00 8.85 -31.67
C VAL A 418 7.40 10.26 -31.79
N VAL A 419 7.35 11.03 -30.70
CA VAL A 419 6.78 12.38 -30.65
C VAL A 419 7.79 13.39 -30.07
N PRO A 420 7.96 14.58 -30.69
CA PRO A 420 8.75 15.66 -30.13
C PRO A 420 8.27 16.08 -28.72
N ALA A 421 9.18 16.60 -27.90
CA ALA A 421 8.90 16.92 -26.50
C ALA A 421 7.79 17.97 -26.35
N GLU A 422 7.74 18.95 -27.25
CA GLU A 422 6.75 20.03 -27.26
C GLU A 422 5.34 19.60 -27.72
N GLN A 423 5.21 18.40 -28.28
CA GLN A 423 3.93 17.84 -28.73
C GLN A 423 3.41 16.72 -27.81
N ARG A 424 4.12 16.42 -26.71
CA ARG A 424 3.72 15.37 -25.76
C ARG A 424 3.57 15.91 -24.35
N LEU A 425 2.65 15.31 -23.60
CA LEU A 425 2.51 15.47 -22.16
C LEU A 425 2.65 14.09 -21.51
N ARG A 426 3.47 13.96 -20.47
CA ARG A 426 3.66 12.72 -19.71
C ARG A 426 3.05 12.85 -18.33
N VAL A 427 2.09 11.99 -18.02
CA VAL A 427 1.39 11.92 -16.74
C VAL A 427 1.74 10.61 -16.06
N PHE A 428 2.27 10.69 -14.85
CA PHE A 428 2.46 9.53 -13.98
C PHE A 428 1.39 9.50 -12.91
N ILE A 429 0.60 8.43 -12.86
CA ILE A 429 -0.54 8.26 -11.96
C ILE A 429 -0.27 7.15 -10.94
N GLN A 430 -0.53 7.44 -9.66
CA GLN A 430 -0.45 6.47 -8.58
C GLN A 430 -1.34 6.94 -7.40
N PRO A 431 -1.90 6.04 -6.57
CA PRO A 431 -2.48 6.48 -5.30
C PRO A 431 -1.33 6.94 -4.39
N ILE A 432 -1.14 8.25 -4.27
CA ILE A 432 -0.15 8.92 -3.43
C ILE A 432 -0.90 9.40 -2.18
N GLY A 433 -1.29 8.45 -1.34
CA GLY A 433 -2.05 8.70 -0.12
C GLY A 433 -1.55 7.83 1.02
N ALA A 434 -1.68 8.35 2.23
CA ALA A 434 -1.47 7.62 3.46
C ALA A 434 -2.63 7.99 4.39
N LEU A 435 -3.46 7.00 4.72
CA LEU A 435 -4.56 7.19 5.68
C LEU A 435 -4.06 6.76 7.07
N PRO A 436 -3.91 7.69 8.03
CA PRO A 436 -3.54 7.35 9.40
C PRO A 436 -4.49 6.33 10.02
N TRP A 437 -3.93 5.18 10.39
CA TRP A 437 -4.62 4.19 11.21
C TRP A 437 -4.54 4.62 12.68
N ASP A 438 -3.33 4.98 13.11
CA ASP A 438 -3.03 5.71 14.35
C ASP A 438 -1.74 6.52 14.15
N GLU A 439 -1.16 7.06 15.23
CA GLU A 439 0.10 7.79 15.26
C GLU A 439 1.31 7.01 14.72
N THR A 440 1.20 5.68 14.66
CA THR A 440 2.33 4.78 14.43
C THR A 440 2.21 4.02 13.12
N ARG A 441 1.05 4.08 12.46
CA ARG A 441 0.79 3.34 11.22
C ARG A 441 -0.17 4.07 10.29
N VAL A 442 0.05 3.88 9.00
CA VAL A 442 -0.82 4.34 7.93
C VAL A 442 -1.26 3.16 7.05
N ILE A 443 -2.45 3.25 6.46
CA ILE A 443 -2.77 2.47 5.27
C ILE A 443 -2.07 3.17 4.10
N ASP A 444 -0.97 2.57 3.67
CA ASP A 444 -0.12 3.10 2.60
C ASP A 444 -0.67 2.75 1.20
N PHE A 445 0.01 3.29 0.19
CA PHE A 445 -0.35 3.08 -1.20
C PHE A 445 -0.15 1.63 -1.66
N TYR A 446 0.77 0.85 -1.08
CA TYR A 446 0.95 -0.55 -1.48
C TYR A 446 -0.26 -1.37 -1.03
N LEU A 447 -0.72 -1.17 0.20
CA LEU A 447 -1.93 -1.81 0.71
C LEU A 447 -3.17 -1.37 -0.09
N THR A 448 -3.30 -0.07 -0.35
CA THR A 448 -4.42 0.47 -1.16
C THR A 448 -4.43 -0.12 -2.57
N ARG A 449 -3.28 -0.23 -3.24
CA ARG A 449 -3.17 -0.86 -4.57
C ARG A 449 -3.48 -2.35 -4.55
N LEU A 450 -3.05 -3.07 -3.52
CA LEU A 450 -3.39 -4.49 -3.35
C LEU A 450 -4.91 -4.65 -3.15
N MET A 451 -5.56 -3.80 -2.35
CA MET A 451 -7.02 -3.81 -2.19
C MET A 451 -7.74 -3.56 -3.52
N ARG A 452 -7.36 -2.50 -4.24
CA ARG A 452 -7.88 -2.20 -5.58
C ARG A 452 -7.72 -3.39 -6.52
N ARG A 453 -6.53 -4.02 -6.50
CA ARG A 453 -6.21 -5.20 -7.33
C ARG A 453 -7.08 -6.39 -6.98
N MET A 454 -7.22 -6.73 -5.70
CA MET A 454 -8.06 -7.86 -5.27
C MET A 454 -9.52 -7.68 -5.69
N CYS A 455 -10.08 -6.48 -5.49
CA CYS A 455 -11.47 -6.21 -5.85
C CYS A 455 -11.66 -6.32 -7.37
N ARG A 456 -10.82 -5.66 -8.17
CA ARG A 456 -10.89 -5.72 -9.64
C ARG A 456 -10.65 -7.12 -10.19
N ASP A 457 -9.60 -7.80 -9.74
CA ASP A 457 -9.23 -9.13 -10.23
C ASP A 457 -10.34 -10.16 -9.92
N TYR A 458 -11.01 -10.02 -8.78
CA TYR A 458 -12.18 -10.84 -8.46
C TYR A 458 -13.39 -10.51 -9.35
N LEU A 459 -13.76 -9.22 -9.44
CA LEU A 459 -14.97 -8.78 -10.13
C LEU A 459 -14.91 -8.98 -11.65
N PHE A 460 -13.76 -8.72 -12.27
CA PHE A 460 -13.64 -8.65 -13.73
C PHE A 460 -12.76 -9.74 -14.35
N ARG A 461 -11.98 -10.47 -13.54
CA ARG A 461 -11.02 -11.48 -14.04
C ARG A 461 -11.20 -12.86 -13.42
N GLY A 462 -12.19 -13.05 -12.54
CA GLY A 462 -12.48 -14.33 -11.90
C GLY A 462 -11.34 -14.88 -11.03
N ARG A 463 -10.44 -14.01 -10.54
CA ARG A 463 -9.28 -14.41 -9.74
C ARG A 463 -9.53 -14.20 -8.25
N THR A 464 -9.22 -15.21 -7.44
CA THR A 464 -9.39 -15.15 -5.98
C THR A 464 -8.35 -14.24 -5.33
N ALA A 465 -8.66 -13.71 -4.14
CA ALA A 465 -7.71 -12.92 -3.35
C ALA A 465 -6.42 -13.70 -3.05
N ASP A 466 -6.54 -15.00 -2.75
CA ASP A 466 -5.39 -15.89 -2.53
C ASP A 466 -4.42 -15.87 -3.72
N LYS A 467 -4.93 -16.06 -4.94
CA LYS A 467 -4.10 -15.98 -6.15
C LYS A 467 -3.54 -14.58 -6.37
N THR A 468 -4.30 -13.52 -6.09
CA THR A 468 -3.81 -12.15 -6.28
C THR A 468 -2.68 -11.81 -5.31
N ILE A 469 -2.79 -12.21 -4.04
CA ILE A 469 -1.74 -12.04 -3.02
C ILE A 469 -0.48 -12.82 -3.42
N ASP A 470 -0.64 -14.06 -3.92
CA ASP A 470 0.46 -14.93 -4.33
C ASP A 470 1.45 -14.25 -5.30
N THR A 471 0.93 -13.52 -6.29
CA THR A 471 1.75 -12.85 -7.31
C THR A 471 2.11 -11.41 -6.98
N TRP A 472 1.65 -10.88 -5.84
CA TRP A 472 1.79 -9.45 -5.56
C TRP A 472 3.26 -9.02 -5.46
N ALA A 473 4.10 -9.86 -4.87
CA ALA A 473 5.53 -9.58 -4.76
C ALA A 473 6.22 -9.55 -6.15
N GLU A 474 5.92 -10.52 -7.02
CA GLU A 474 6.48 -10.59 -8.39
C GLU A 474 6.12 -9.32 -9.20
N VAL A 475 4.85 -8.88 -9.12
CA VAL A 475 4.40 -7.65 -9.78
C VAL A 475 5.15 -6.44 -9.24
N ARG A 476 5.28 -6.32 -7.92
CA ARG A 476 6.00 -5.18 -7.32
C ARG A 476 7.47 -5.14 -7.74
N GLU A 477 8.12 -6.30 -7.78
CA GLU A 477 9.51 -6.41 -8.25
C GLU A 477 9.63 -5.97 -9.72
N GLY A 478 8.73 -6.43 -10.59
CA GLY A 478 8.64 -5.98 -11.99
C GLY A 478 8.39 -4.47 -12.11
N GLU A 479 7.54 -3.90 -11.24
CA GLU A 479 7.28 -2.46 -11.20
C GLU A 479 8.49 -1.63 -10.78
N GLU A 480 9.19 -2.03 -9.72
CA GLU A 480 10.41 -1.36 -9.26
C GLU A 480 11.52 -1.41 -10.33
N HIS A 481 11.58 -2.48 -11.12
CA HIS A 481 12.60 -2.64 -12.16
C HIS A 481 12.25 -1.91 -13.47
N TRP A 482 11.02 -2.05 -13.96
CA TRP A 482 10.67 -1.63 -15.33
C TRP A 482 9.83 -0.35 -15.39
N ILE A 483 8.97 -0.09 -14.39
CA ILE A 483 7.98 0.99 -14.44
C ILE A 483 8.43 2.22 -13.65
N LEU A 484 8.74 2.03 -12.37
CA LEU A 484 9.07 3.11 -11.45
C LEU A 484 10.31 3.92 -11.84
N PRO A 485 11.34 3.40 -12.54
CA PRO A 485 12.43 4.26 -13.02
C PRO A 485 11.97 5.30 -14.06
N ASN A 486 10.89 5.05 -14.80
CA ASN A 486 10.38 5.97 -15.81
C ASN A 486 9.55 7.12 -15.21
N GLN A 487 9.17 7.06 -13.94
CA GLN A 487 8.34 8.07 -13.31
C GLN A 487 8.99 9.47 -13.37
N VAL A 488 10.30 9.57 -13.18
CA VAL A 488 11.04 10.85 -13.16
C VAL A 488 10.90 11.66 -14.45
N LYS A 489 10.42 11.03 -15.53
CA LYS A 489 10.19 11.63 -16.85
C LYS A 489 8.82 12.33 -16.96
N ALA A 490 7.95 12.22 -15.95
CA ALA A 490 6.59 12.73 -15.97
C ALA A 490 6.52 14.25 -15.80
N ASP A 491 5.79 14.93 -16.67
CA ASP A 491 5.50 16.36 -16.55
C ASP A 491 4.45 16.66 -15.46
N VAL A 492 3.62 15.65 -15.15
CA VAL A 492 2.57 15.71 -14.13
C VAL A 492 2.60 14.43 -13.30
N TYR A 493 2.62 14.59 -11.98
CA TYR A 493 2.29 13.50 -11.05
C TYR A 493 0.85 13.66 -10.59
N PHE A 494 0.05 12.63 -10.79
CA PHE A 494 -1.35 12.62 -10.41
C PHE A 494 -1.61 11.63 -9.27
N ASN A 495 -2.19 12.14 -8.19
CA ASN A 495 -2.65 11.32 -7.08
C ASN A 495 -4.01 10.72 -7.38
N SER A 496 -4.07 9.41 -7.60
CA SER A 496 -5.35 8.73 -7.80
C SER A 496 -6.01 8.26 -6.51
N SER A 497 -5.44 8.54 -5.33
CA SER A 497 -6.04 8.15 -4.06
C SER A 497 -7.24 9.04 -3.76
N ILE A 498 -8.33 8.41 -3.35
CA ILE A 498 -9.55 9.09 -2.92
C ILE A 498 -9.73 8.77 -1.44
N MET A 499 -9.92 9.80 -0.62
CA MET A 499 -9.74 9.73 0.84
C MET A 499 -10.56 8.69 1.58
N TYR A 500 -11.73 8.33 1.05
CA TYR A 500 -12.66 7.40 1.69
C TYR A 500 -12.62 6.00 1.05
N GLU A 501 -11.75 5.78 0.07
CA GLU A 501 -11.77 4.58 -0.78
C GLU A 501 -11.58 3.28 0.00
N GLN A 502 -10.74 3.27 1.04
CA GLN A 502 -10.46 2.05 1.81
C GLN A 502 -11.72 1.56 2.54
N PHE A 503 -12.63 2.46 2.93
CA PHE A 503 -13.89 2.15 3.62
C PHE A 503 -14.96 1.62 2.68
N VAL A 504 -14.88 1.95 1.39
CA VAL A 504 -15.73 1.36 0.35
C VAL A 504 -15.16 0.01 -0.09
N LEU A 505 -13.86 -0.02 -0.40
CA LEU A 505 -13.18 -1.24 -0.86
C LEU A 505 -13.24 -2.36 0.17
N ARG A 506 -13.23 -2.06 1.48
CA ARG A 506 -13.33 -3.11 2.50
C ARG A 506 -14.61 -3.94 2.43
N VAL A 507 -15.71 -3.36 1.91
CA VAL A 507 -17.00 -4.07 1.75
C VAL A 507 -16.81 -5.33 0.89
N TYR A 508 -15.87 -5.27 -0.06
CA TYR A 508 -15.51 -6.38 -0.94
C TYR A 508 -14.24 -7.08 -0.48
N ALA A 509 -13.21 -6.34 -0.07
CA ALA A 509 -11.92 -6.92 0.30
C ALA A 509 -12.00 -7.82 1.54
N VAL A 510 -12.79 -7.48 2.56
CA VAL A 510 -12.87 -8.29 3.80
C VAL A 510 -13.44 -9.68 3.53
N PRO A 511 -14.61 -9.85 2.87
CA PRO A 511 -15.10 -11.18 2.49
C PRO A 511 -14.09 -11.97 1.64
N LEU A 512 -13.42 -11.33 0.69
CA LEU A 512 -12.44 -11.99 -0.17
C LEU A 512 -11.22 -12.51 0.61
N LEU A 513 -10.76 -11.75 1.59
CA LEU A 513 -9.66 -12.15 2.48
C LEU A 513 -10.08 -13.29 3.42
N GLN A 514 -11.33 -13.31 3.88
CA GLN A 514 -11.86 -14.40 4.71
C GLN A 514 -11.97 -15.74 3.95
N LEU A 515 -12.07 -15.70 2.62
CA LEU A 515 -12.08 -16.89 1.77
C LEU A 515 -10.70 -17.49 1.52
N VAL A 516 -9.61 -16.84 1.96
CA VAL A 516 -8.26 -17.40 1.85
C VAL A 516 -8.14 -18.60 2.81
N PRO A 517 -7.89 -19.83 2.32
CA PRO A 517 -7.83 -21.01 3.17
C PRO A 517 -6.66 -20.95 4.14
N GLN A 518 -6.83 -21.50 5.35
CA GLN A 518 -5.75 -21.65 6.32
C GLN A 518 -4.56 -22.45 5.77
N THR A 519 -4.79 -23.36 4.84
CA THR A 519 -3.73 -24.15 4.19
C THR A 519 -2.91 -23.36 3.17
N SER A 520 -3.34 -22.16 2.78
CA SER A 520 -2.59 -21.32 1.85
C SER A 520 -1.39 -20.66 2.55
N LYS A 521 -0.25 -20.61 1.86
CA LYS A 521 0.92 -19.81 2.28
C LYS A 521 0.60 -18.31 2.39
N ASN A 522 -0.47 -17.84 1.74
CA ASN A 522 -0.89 -16.43 1.78
C ASN A 522 -1.79 -16.12 2.99
N TYR A 523 -2.14 -17.11 3.82
CA TYR A 523 -3.04 -16.93 4.95
C TYR A 523 -2.53 -15.86 5.93
N ALA A 524 -1.23 -15.86 6.26
CA ALA A 524 -0.61 -14.87 7.13
C ALA A 524 -0.82 -13.42 6.62
N THR A 525 -0.56 -13.21 5.32
CA THR A 525 -0.79 -11.91 4.67
C THR A 525 -2.27 -11.53 4.68
N ALA A 526 -3.17 -12.49 4.41
CA ALA A 526 -4.61 -12.23 4.42
C ALA A 526 -5.10 -11.81 5.82
N ARG A 527 -4.62 -12.49 6.88
CA ARG A 527 -4.89 -12.14 8.28
C ARG A 527 -4.34 -10.77 8.65
N GLN A 528 -3.14 -10.44 8.19
CA GLN A 528 -2.53 -9.12 8.37
C GLN A 528 -3.41 -8.02 7.78
N MET A 529 -3.88 -8.22 6.55
CA MET A 529 -4.77 -7.27 5.88
C MET A 529 -6.12 -7.16 6.60
N LEU A 530 -6.70 -8.27 7.04
CA LEU A 530 -7.94 -8.24 7.84
C LEU A 530 -7.78 -7.39 9.10
N ARG A 531 -6.67 -7.52 9.84
CA ARG A 531 -6.41 -6.70 11.04
C ARG A 531 -6.31 -5.20 10.72
N MET A 532 -5.82 -4.84 9.53
CA MET A 532 -5.81 -3.45 9.07
C MET A 532 -7.20 -2.93 8.66
N LEU A 533 -8.06 -3.79 8.10
CA LEU A 533 -9.34 -3.38 7.46
C LEU A 533 -10.58 -3.54 8.35
N MET A 534 -10.55 -4.44 9.33
CA MET A 534 -11.66 -4.67 10.25
C MET A 534 -12.07 -3.41 11.05
N PRO A 535 -11.14 -2.55 11.51
CA PRO A 535 -11.48 -1.35 12.30
C PRO A 535 -12.19 -0.23 11.53
N LEU A 536 -12.17 -0.23 10.21
CA LEU A 536 -12.87 0.79 9.41
C LEU A 536 -14.39 0.61 9.59
N GLN A 537 -15.23 1.60 9.27
CA GLN A 537 -16.71 1.47 9.22
C GLN A 537 -17.20 1.49 7.77
N PRO A 538 -18.12 0.60 7.33
CA PRO A 538 -18.26 0.34 5.90
C PRO A 538 -19.00 1.50 5.25
N ILE A 539 -18.45 2.06 4.16
CA ILE A 539 -19.14 3.05 3.35
C ILE A 539 -19.84 2.31 2.19
N PRO A 540 -21.17 2.39 2.07
CA PRO A 540 -21.90 1.75 0.98
C PRO A 540 -21.46 2.27 -0.40
N VAL A 541 -21.36 1.37 -1.37
CA VAL A 541 -20.98 1.71 -2.75
C VAL A 541 -21.90 2.74 -3.40
N GLY A 542 -23.18 2.80 -2.99
CA GLY A 542 -24.15 3.77 -3.51
C GLY A 542 -23.88 5.23 -3.13
N LEU A 543 -22.92 5.51 -2.24
CA LEU A 543 -22.45 6.88 -1.97
C LEU A 543 -21.31 7.30 -2.89
N VAL A 544 -20.69 6.38 -3.62
CA VAL A 544 -19.63 6.67 -4.58
C VAL A 544 -20.27 7.25 -5.84
N PRO A 545 -19.88 8.46 -6.29
CA PRO A 545 -20.36 8.97 -7.56
C PRO A 545 -19.94 8.08 -8.72
N GLU A 546 -20.81 7.90 -9.71
CA GLU A 546 -20.57 7.08 -10.90
C GLU A 546 -19.33 7.51 -11.70
N MET A 547 -18.90 8.75 -11.50
CA MET A 547 -17.77 9.39 -12.17
C MET A 547 -16.44 9.22 -11.42
N SER A 548 -16.45 8.60 -10.24
CA SER A 548 -15.26 8.42 -9.41
C SER A 548 -14.23 7.50 -10.08
N LEU A 549 -12.93 7.78 -9.90
CA LEU A 549 -11.88 6.84 -10.30
C LEU A 549 -11.99 5.50 -9.55
N LEU A 550 -12.67 5.48 -8.38
CA LEU A 550 -12.85 4.29 -7.59
C LEU A 550 -13.72 3.23 -8.28
N CYS A 551 -14.60 3.63 -9.19
CA CYS A 551 -15.51 2.74 -9.91
C CYS A 551 -14.78 1.65 -10.72
N GLU A 552 -13.52 1.88 -11.12
CA GLU A 552 -12.66 0.85 -11.75
C GLU A 552 -12.49 -0.41 -10.89
N PHE A 553 -12.64 -0.27 -9.57
CA PHE A 553 -12.37 -1.32 -8.59
C PHE A 553 -13.64 -1.82 -7.87
N LEU A 554 -14.82 -1.36 -8.29
CA LEU A 554 -16.11 -1.63 -7.67
C LEU A 554 -17.07 -2.34 -8.64
N PRO A 555 -18.11 -3.04 -8.15
CA PRO A 555 -19.12 -3.64 -9.02
C PRO A 555 -19.79 -2.61 -9.92
N GLY A 556 -20.09 -3.00 -11.16
CA GLY A 556 -20.62 -2.09 -12.20
C GLY A 556 -19.53 -1.44 -13.06
N GLY A 557 -18.28 -1.44 -12.62
CA GLY A 557 -17.14 -0.91 -13.37
C GLY A 557 -17.19 0.61 -13.53
N SER A 558 -16.22 1.15 -14.28
CA SER A 558 -16.26 2.56 -14.68
C SER A 558 -17.24 2.73 -15.83
N GLN A 559 -18.22 3.64 -15.70
CA GLN A 559 -19.14 3.95 -16.80
C GLN A 559 -18.41 4.41 -18.07
N TYR A 560 -17.19 4.93 -17.93
CA TYR A 560 -16.36 5.40 -19.02
C TYR A 560 -15.72 4.33 -19.89
N GLU A 561 -15.78 3.05 -19.51
CA GLU A 561 -15.25 1.98 -20.36
C GLU A 561 -15.86 1.97 -21.76
N ASN A 562 -17.08 2.49 -21.93
CA ASN A 562 -17.79 2.52 -23.22
C ASN A 562 -17.99 3.92 -23.82
N PHE A 563 -17.44 4.99 -23.25
CA PHE A 563 -17.74 6.37 -23.70
C PHE A 563 -17.03 6.80 -24.99
N PHE A 564 -15.95 6.13 -25.38
CA PHE A 564 -15.06 6.58 -26.46
C PHE A 564 -14.84 5.53 -27.55
N PHE A 565 -15.70 4.51 -27.61
CA PHE A 565 -15.69 3.48 -28.66
C PHE A 565 -16.74 3.77 -29.74
#